data_AF-A0A6B9F6E6-F1
#
_entry.id   AF-A0A6B9F6E6-F1
#
_cell.length_a   1.000
_cell.length_b   1.000
_cell.length_c   1.000
_cell.angle_alpha   90.00
_cell.angle_beta   90.00
_cell.angle_gamma   90.00
#
_symmetry.space_group_name_H-M   'P 1'
#
loop_
_entity.id
_entity.type
_entity.pdbx_description
1 polymer ?
#
loop_
_entity_poly.entity_id
_entity_poly.type
_entity_poly.pdbx_seq_one_letter_code
_entity_poly.pdbx_strand_id
1 'polypeptide(L)'
;MAGTPHHALGDPLLTGAVATAVATVVTGVACRSRRADARAAALRGGVAYGVGFLLLWAGVRLLFWRFAVDPRDSPLVAVLIVGGATLALAVQGGLPLFLHASRGLWTPVAWLFGASWVCAYTFLRVGGEAGAFFLLALWTLAVVPGALLGLAALCGLELGGRRVRRGGWPWS
;
A
#
# COMPACT_ATOMS: atom_id res chain seq x y z
N MET A 1 -2.85 4.39 -30.82
CA MET A 1 -3.93 3.44 -30.47
C MET A 1 -3.90 3.24 -28.98
N ALA A 2 -4.96 3.62 -28.28
CA ALA A 2 -5.15 3.37 -26.85
C ALA A 2 -5.12 1.85 -26.59
N GLY A 3 -4.01 1.33 -26.09
CA GLY A 3 -3.92 -0.09 -25.72
C GLY A 3 -4.66 -0.33 -24.41
N THR A 4 -5.50 -1.36 -24.34
CA THR A 4 -6.11 -1.80 -23.08
C THR A 4 -5.01 -2.23 -22.08
N PRO A 5 -5.15 -1.93 -20.77
CA PRO A 5 -4.15 -2.35 -19.79
C PRO A 5 -4.12 -3.87 -19.67
N HIS A 6 -2.96 -4.48 -19.92
CA HIS A 6 -2.69 -5.91 -19.82
C HIS A 6 -1.76 -6.22 -18.64
N HIS A 7 -1.61 -7.51 -18.35
CA HIS A 7 -0.76 -8.01 -17.27
C HIS A 7 0.70 -8.07 -17.72
N ALA A 8 1.64 -7.55 -16.91
CA ALA A 8 3.08 -7.67 -17.18
C ALA A 8 3.51 -9.12 -17.37
N LEU A 9 2.85 -10.03 -16.66
CA LEU A 9 3.16 -11.46 -16.65
C LEU A 9 2.36 -12.23 -17.71
N GLY A 10 1.62 -11.55 -18.59
CA GLY A 10 0.77 -12.16 -19.62
C GLY A 10 -0.52 -12.79 -19.09
N ASP A 11 -0.52 -13.30 -17.86
CA ASP A 11 -1.64 -14.01 -17.25
C ASP A 11 -2.18 -13.29 -15.98
N PRO A 12 -3.51 -13.02 -15.88
CA PRO A 12 -4.13 -12.47 -14.67
C PRO A 12 -3.95 -13.35 -13.43
N LEU A 13 -3.98 -14.68 -13.57
CA LEU A 13 -3.82 -15.62 -12.45
C LEU A 13 -2.40 -15.55 -11.89
N LEU A 14 -1.39 -15.50 -12.77
CA LEU A 14 0.00 -15.38 -12.36
C LEU A 14 0.26 -14.02 -11.70
N THR A 15 -0.35 -12.94 -12.21
CA THR A 15 -0.31 -11.62 -11.57
C THR A 15 -0.94 -11.65 -10.17
N GLY A 16 -2.09 -12.30 -10.02
CA GLY A 16 -2.75 -12.50 -8.73
C GLY A 16 -1.94 -13.34 -7.76
N ALA A 17 -1.25 -14.38 -8.23
CA ALA A 17 -0.38 -15.21 -7.42
C ALA A 17 0.83 -14.43 -6.89
N VAL A 18 1.49 -13.66 -7.76
CA VAL A 18 2.61 -12.78 -7.35
C VAL A 18 2.14 -11.71 -6.37
N ALA A 19 1.00 -11.07 -6.64
CA ALA A 19 0.42 -10.08 -5.73
C ALA A 19 0.10 -10.68 -4.35
N THR A 20 -0.41 -11.91 -4.31
CA THR A 20 -0.66 -12.67 -3.08
C THR A 20 0.63 -12.97 -2.34
N ALA A 21 1.67 -13.45 -3.04
CA ALA A 21 2.96 -13.74 -2.44
C ALA A 21 3.59 -12.48 -1.82
N VAL A 22 3.57 -11.35 -2.53
CA VAL A 22 4.06 -10.06 -2.03
C VAL A 22 3.26 -9.62 -0.80
N ALA A 23 1.93 -9.67 -0.86
CA ALA A 23 1.08 -9.28 0.26
C ALA A 23 1.32 -10.15 1.51
N THR A 24 1.47 -11.47 1.35
CA THR A 24 1.79 -12.40 2.44
C THR A 24 3.17 -12.12 3.03
N VAL A 25 4.18 -11.83 2.22
CA VAL A 25 5.53 -11.49 2.72
C VAL A 25 5.48 -10.20 3.54
N VAL A 26 4.83 -9.16 3.02
CA VAL A 26 4.68 -7.88 3.73
C VAL A 26 3.99 -8.08 5.08
N THR A 27 2.86 -8.79 5.12
CA THR A 27 2.12 -8.98 6.37
C THR A 27 2.79 -9.97 7.31
N GLY A 28 3.50 -10.98 6.80
CA GLY A 28 4.33 -11.87 7.61
C GLY A 28 5.43 -11.13 8.35
N VAL A 29 6.10 -10.18 7.69
CA VAL A 29 7.09 -9.29 8.31
C VAL A 29 6.42 -8.40 9.38
N ALA A 30 5.23 -7.87 9.10
CA ALA A 30 4.45 -7.08 10.05
C ALA A 30 4.15 -7.82 11.36
N CYS A 31 3.71 -9.08 11.25
CA CYS A 31 3.39 -9.96 12.38
C CYS A 31 4.62 -10.29 13.25
N ARG A 32 5.83 -10.22 12.70
CA ARG A 32 7.08 -10.49 13.43
C ARG A 32 7.57 -9.29 14.25
N SER A 33 6.99 -8.10 14.05
CA SER A 33 7.42 -6.88 14.77
C SER A 33 7.07 -6.96 16.27
N ARG A 34 8.04 -6.68 17.14
CA ARG A 34 7.87 -6.72 18.59
C ARG A 34 7.34 -5.39 19.11
N ARG A 35 6.48 -5.44 20.14
CA ARG A 35 5.78 -4.27 20.72
C ARG A 35 6.71 -3.18 21.30
N ALA A 36 7.91 -3.54 21.75
CA ALA A 36 8.81 -2.62 22.45
C ALA A 36 9.28 -1.43 21.59
N ASP A 37 9.33 -1.58 20.25
CA ASP A 37 9.84 -0.58 19.31
C ASP A 37 8.82 -0.19 18.23
N ALA A 38 7.55 -0.06 18.60
CA ALA A 38 6.46 0.19 17.64
C ALA A 38 6.72 1.36 16.67
N ARG A 39 7.29 2.48 17.16
CA ARG A 39 7.58 3.66 16.35
C ARG A 39 8.73 3.42 15.37
N ALA A 40 9.83 2.84 15.83
CA ALA A 40 10.99 2.56 14.97
C ALA A 40 10.68 1.45 13.95
N ALA A 41 9.89 0.45 14.33
CA ALA A 41 9.39 -0.58 13.42
C ALA A 41 8.46 0.01 12.35
N ALA A 42 7.55 0.90 12.73
CA ALA A 42 6.65 1.57 11.80
C ALA A 42 7.38 2.49 10.81
N LEU A 43 8.36 3.27 11.26
CA LEU A 43 9.16 4.14 10.38
C LEU A 43 9.99 3.32 9.40
N ARG A 44 10.75 2.33 9.89
CA ARG A 44 11.58 1.49 9.01
C ARG A 44 10.73 0.66 8.06
N GLY A 45 9.66 0.04 8.56
CA GLY A 45 8.75 -0.76 7.76
C GLY A 45 7.97 0.07 6.74
N GLY A 46 7.52 1.27 7.11
CA GLY A 46 6.89 2.22 6.20
C GLY A 46 7.85 2.66 5.08
N VAL A 47 9.08 3.08 5.42
CA VAL A 47 10.08 3.44 4.41
C VAL A 47 10.41 2.26 3.49
N ALA A 48 10.66 1.06 4.04
CA ALA A 48 10.93 -0.13 3.25
C ALA A 48 9.75 -0.49 2.32
N TYR A 49 8.52 -0.35 2.81
CA TYR A 49 7.30 -0.57 2.02
C TYR A 49 7.18 0.44 0.88
N GLY A 50 7.34 1.74 1.19
CA GLY A 50 7.25 2.82 0.21
C GLY A 50 8.28 2.66 -0.91
N VAL A 51 9.55 2.45 -0.54
CA VAL A 51 10.64 2.24 -1.49
C VAL A 51 10.42 0.95 -2.29
N GLY A 52 10.04 -0.16 -1.64
CA GLY A 52 9.85 -1.44 -2.31
C GLY A 52 8.76 -1.41 -3.39
N PHE A 53 7.60 -0.82 -3.07
CA PHE A 53 6.51 -0.69 -4.05
C PHE A 53 6.83 0.32 -5.16
N LEU A 54 7.57 1.38 -4.85
CA LEU A 54 8.04 2.31 -5.87
C LEU A 54 9.03 1.65 -6.83
N LEU A 55 9.96 0.84 -6.31
CA LEU A 55 10.90 0.06 -7.12
C LEU A 55 10.18 -0.98 -7.97
N LEU A 56 9.16 -1.65 -7.43
CA LEU A 56 8.30 -2.55 -8.20
C LEU A 56 7.64 -1.81 -9.38
N TRP A 57 7.01 -0.68 -9.10
CA TRP A 57 6.40 0.16 -10.14
C TRP A 57 7.42 0.61 -11.19
N ALA A 58 8.56 1.15 -10.76
CA ALA A 58 9.60 1.66 -11.65
C ALA A 58 10.22 0.53 -12.48
N GLY A 59 10.51 -0.62 -11.86
CA GLY A 59 11.12 -1.79 -12.49
C GLY A 59 10.23 -2.40 -13.57
N VAL A 60 8.93 -2.55 -13.30
CA VAL A 60 7.97 -2.98 -14.33
C VAL A 60 7.97 -2.00 -15.50
N ARG A 61 7.97 -0.69 -15.24
CA ARG A 61 7.92 0.31 -16.31
C ARG A 61 9.21 0.41 -17.13
N LEU A 62 10.37 0.23 -16.49
CA LEU A 62 11.67 0.13 -17.15
C LEU A 62 11.72 -1.09 -18.08
N LEU A 63 11.27 -2.26 -17.60
CA LEU A 63 11.31 -3.50 -18.38
C LEU A 63 10.42 -3.44 -19.62
N PHE A 64 9.26 -2.79 -19.51
CA PHE A 64 8.28 -2.69 -20.60
C PHE A 64 8.32 -1.34 -21.35
N TRP A 65 9.39 -0.54 -21.17
CA TRP A 65 9.66 0.71 -21.89
C TRP A 65 8.46 1.69 -21.99
N ARG A 66 7.72 1.86 -20.89
CA ARG A 66 6.38 2.51 -20.88
C ARG A 66 6.24 3.69 -19.92
N PHE A 67 7.16 4.66 -20.03
CA PHE A 67 6.95 5.98 -19.46
C PHE A 67 6.15 6.83 -20.44
N ALA A 68 4.92 7.18 -20.09
CA ALA A 68 4.07 8.04 -20.91
C ALA A 68 4.45 9.54 -20.79
N VAL A 69 5.32 9.88 -19.84
CA VAL A 69 5.87 11.22 -19.63
C VAL A 69 7.38 11.05 -19.67
N ASP A 70 8.04 11.74 -20.59
CA ASP A 70 9.50 11.86 -20.54
C ASP A 70 9.83 12.73 -19.30
N PRO A 71 10.53 12.21 -18.29
CA PRO A 71 10.82 12.96 -17.07
C PRO A 71 11.59 14.27 -17.34
N ARG A 72 12.16 14.40 -18.54
CA ARG A 72 12.89 15.57 -19.03
C ARG A 72 11.98 16.76 -19.34
N ASP A 73 10.72 16.52 -19.71
CA ASP A 73 9.79 17.59 -20.11
C ASP A 73 9.24 18.35 -18.89
N SER A 74 9.19 17.72 -17.72
CA SER A 74 8.67 18.31 -16.48
C SER A 74 9.26 17.64 -15.23
N PRO A 75 10.56 17.87 -14.94
CA PRO A 75 11.27 17.15 -13.87
C PRO A 75 10.68 17.45 -12.49
N LEU A 76 10.21 18.67 -12.24
CA LEU A 76 9.58 19.05 -10.97
C LEU A 76 8.27 18.29 -10.73
N VAL A 77 7.44 18.13 -11.77
CA VAL A 77 6.18 17.37 -11.68
C VAL A 77 6.46 15.90 -11.40
N ALA A 78 7.46 15.32 -12.08
CA ALA A 78 7.89 13.95 -11.85
C ALA A 78 8.38 13.74 -10.41
N VAL A 79 9.20 14.66 -9.88
CA VAL A 79 9.68 14.62 -8.49
C VAL A 79 8.51 14.71 -7.50
N LEU A 80 7.54 15.60 -7.72
CA LEU A 80 6.37 15.72 -6.85
C LEU A 80 5.51 14.46 -6.85
N ILE A 81 5.26 13.86 -8.02
CA ILE A 81 4.46 12.63 -8.12
C ILE A 81 5.18 11.46 -7.46
N VAL A 82 6.48 11.26 -7.76
CA VAL A 82 7.27 10.16 -7.20
C VAL A 82 7.47 10.34 -5.70
N GLY A 83 7.82 11.55 -5.25
CA GLY A 83 7.98 11.88 -3.84
C GLY A 83 6.66 11.73 -3.07
N GLY A 84 5.56 12.25 -3.62
CA GLY A 84 4.22 12.11 -3.05
C GLY A 84 3.79 10.66 -2.94
N ALA A 85 3.98 9.86 -3.99
CA ALA A 85 3.67 8.44 -3.98
C ALA A 85 4.53 7.66 -2.98
N THR A 86 5.82 7.98 -2.88
CA THR A 86 6.73 7.38 -1.89
C THR A 86 6.23 7.63 -0.47
N LEU A 87 5.87 8.88 -0.16
CA LEU A 87 5.33 9.26 1.13
C LEU A 87 3.99 8.57 1.41
N ALA A 88 3.08 8.56 0.45
CA ALA A 88 1.77 7.94 0.60
C ALA A 88 1.88 6.43 0.82
N LEU A 89 2.74 5.74 0.06
CA LEU A 89 3.02 4.33 0.28
C LEU A 89 3.70 4.09 1.63
N ALA A 90 4.62 4.96 2.04
CA ALA A 90 5.26 4.84 3.35
C ALA A 90 4.28 4.97 4.51
N VAL A 91 3.30 5.89 4.40
CA VAL A 91 2.20 6.01 5.37
C VAL A 91 1.29 4.79 5.31
N GLN A 92 0.93 4.32 4.10
CA GLN A 92 0.13 3.11 3.89
C GLN A 92 0.77 1.88 4.53
N GLY A 93 2.09 1.71 4.47
CA GLY A 93 2.78 0.59 5.12
C GLY A 93 3.04 0.80 6.61
N GLY A 94 3.46 2.00 7.00
CA GLY A 94 3.92 2.31 8.35
C GLY A 94 2.79 2.44 9.37
N LEU A 95 1.64 3.02 8.98
CA LEU A 95 0.53 3.25 9.89
C LEU A 95 -0.08 1.93 10.42
N PRO A 96 -0.37 0.92 9.57
CA PRO A 96 -0.84 -0.37 10.06
C PRO A 96 0.15 -1.07 10.99
N LEU A 97 1.45 -1.01 10.69
CA LEU A 97 2.50 -1.54 11.54
C LEU A 97 2.49 -0.88 12.91
N PHE A 98 2.40 0.45 12.94
CA PHE A 98 2.31 1.22 14.18
C PHE A 98 1.09 0.81 14.99
N LEU A 99 -0.10 0.74 14.37
CA LEU A 99 -1.35 0.38 15.04
C LEU A 99 -1.34 -1.06 15.57
N HIS A 100 -0.78 -2.00 14.81
CA HIS A 100 -0.62 -3.38 15.27
C HIS A 100 0.36 -3.47 16.45
N ALA A 101 1.55 -2.89 16.32
CA ALA A 101 2.59 -2.99 17.35
C ALA A 101 2.22 -2.24 18.65
N SER A 102 1.56 -1.07 18.54
CA SER A 102 1.20 -0.24 19.70
C SER A 102 -0.12 -0.62 20.38
N ARG A 103 -1.12 -1.05 19.61
CA ARG A 103 -2.49 -1.32 20.12
C ARG A 103 -2.88 -2.80 20.03
N GLY A 104 -2.04 -3.66 19.43
CA GLY A 104 -2.33 -5.08 19.24
C GLY A 104 -3.60 -5.32 18.41
N LEU A 105 -3.88 -4.45 17.43
CA LEU A 105 -5.03 -4.56 16.54
C LEU A 105 -4.69 -5.48 15.36
N TRP A 106 -5.59 -6.38 14.98
CA TRP A 106 -5.40 -7.26 13.82
C TRP A 106 -5.99 -6.69 12.55
N THR A 107 -7.01 -5.83 12.67
CA THR A 107 -7.62 -5.10 11.54
C THR A 107 -6.58 -4.40 10.65
N PRO A 108 -5.56 -3.69 11.17
CA PRO A 108 -4.55 -3.06 10.33
C PRO A 108 -3.71 -4.07 9.54
N VAL A 109 -3.46 -5.27 10.07
CA VAL A 109 -2.68 -6.30 9.37
C VAL A 109 -3.49 -6.86 8.20
N ALA A 110 -4.78 -7.15 8.41
CA ALA A 110 -5.67 -7.60 7.34
C ALA A 110 -5.83 -6.52 6.25
N TRP A 111 -5.95 -5.26 6.66
CA TRP A 111 -5.98 -4.12 5.73
C TRP A 111 -4.67 -3.99 4.95
N LEU A 112 -3.52 -4.14 5.62
CA LEU A 112 -2.19 -4.06 4.97
C LEU A 112 -2.03 -5.16 3.91
N PHE A 113 -2.55 -6.36 4.17
CA PHE A 113 -2.60 -7.43 3.17
C PHE A 113 -3.37 -6.97 1.93
N GLY A 114 -4.62 -6.52 2.10
CA GLY A 114 -5.46 -6.08 0.99
C GLY A 114 -4.84 -4.92 0.21
N ALA A 115 -4.34 -3.90 0.91
CA ALA A 115 -3.70 -2.74 0.29
C ALA A 115 -2.45 -3.14 -0.51
N SER A 116 -1.62 -4.05 0.03
CA SER A 116 -0.42 -4.56 -0.65
C SER A 116 -0.75 -5.40 -1.86
N TRP A 117 -1.81 -6.22 -1.76
CA TRP A 117 -2.29 -7.02 -2.88
C TRP A 117 -2.77 -6.12 -4.03
N VAL A 118 -3.62 -5.13 -3.74
CA VAL A 118 -4.12 -4.20 -4.77
C VAL A 118 -2.96 -3.37 -5.36
N CYS A 119 -2.03 -2.88 -4.54
CA CYS A 119 -0.82 -2.20 -5.03
C CYS A 119 -0.03 -3.10 -5.99
N ALA A 120 0.32 -4.31 -5.58
CA ALA A 120 1.15 -5.21 -6.37
C ALA A 120 0.45 -5.59 -7.68
N TYR A 121 -0.83 -5.95 -7.59
CA TYR A 121 -1.65 -6.30 -8.74
C TYR A 121 -1.75 -5.14 -9.74
N THR A 122 -2.01 -3.92 -9.27
CA THR A 122 -2.14 -2.74 -10.15
C THR A 122 -0.81 -2.30 -10.73
N PHE A 123 0.30 -2.36 -9.98
CA PHE A 123 1.62 -1.98 -10.46
C PHE A 123 2.19 -2.98 -11.48
N LEU A 124 1.78 -4.24 -11.38
CA LEU A 124 2.05 -5.28 -12.40
C LEU A 124 1.18 -5.13 -13.66
N ARG A 125 0.26 -4.16 -13.73
CA ARG A 125 -0.47 -3.86 -14.98
C ARG A 125 0.30 -2.85 -15.83
N VAL A 126 0.35 -3.16 -17.13
CA VAL A 126 1.10 -2.43 -18.16
C VAL A 126 0.15 -2.04 -19.29
N GLY A 127 0.28 -0.83 -19.83
CA GLY A 127 -0.62 -0.31 -20.87
C GLY A 127 -1.80 0.50 -20.34
N GLY A 128 -2.56 1.11 -21.25
CA GLY A 128 -3.52 2.19 -20.97
C GLY A 128 -2.92 3.59 -21.22
N GLU A 129 -3.71 4.50 -21.78
CA GLU A 129 -3.32 5.91 -22.01
C GLU A 129 -3.19 6.72 -20.71
N ALA A 130 -3.70 6.16 -19.60
CA ALA A 130 -3.40 6.64 -18.27
C ALA A 130 -1.91 6.43 -17.97
N GLY A 131 -1.12 7.49 -18.17
CA GLY A 131 0.33 7.44 -18.01
C GLY A 131 0.78 6.84 -16.67
N ALA A 132 1.96 6.22 -16.64
CA ALA A 132 2.49 5.58 -15.43
C ALA A 132 2.46 6.49 -14.19
N PHE A 133 2.66 7.79 -14.40
CA PHE A 133 2.56 8.84 -13.38
C PHE A 133 1.13 9.17 -12.96
N PHE A 134 0.14 9.05 -13.87
CA PHE A 134 -1.27 9.21 -13.52
C PHE A 134 -1.72 8.15 -12.52
N LEU A 135 -1.31 6.89 -12.69
CA LEU A 135 -1.64 5.83 -11.73
C LEU A 135 -1.05 6.14 -10.34
N LEU A 136 0.20 6.61 -10.27
CA LEU A 136 0.81 7.04 -9.01
C LEU A 136 0.08 8.24 -8.40
N ALA A 137 -0.27 9.24 -9.20
CA ALA A 137 -1.00 10.41 -8.73
C ALA A 137 -2.39 10.03 -8.21
N LEU A 138 -3.14 9.21 -8.96
CA LEU A 138 -4.44 8.69 -8.55
C LEU A 138 -4.33 7.89 -7.25
N TRP A 139 -3.32 7.03 -7.14
CA TRP A 139 -3.08 6.25 -5.94
C TRP A 139 -2.82 7.15 -4.73
N THR A 140 -1.95 8.14 -4.90
CA THR A 140 -1.56 9.11 -3.87
C THR A 140 -2.71 10.00 -3.42
N LEU A 141 -3.49 10.52 -4.36
CA LEU A 141 -4.49 11.56 -4.10
C LEU A 141 -5.88 11.02 -3.76
N ALA A 142 -6.23 9.84 -4.27
CA ALA A 142 -7.57 9.27 -4.09
C ALA A 142 -7.55 7.98 -3.27
N VAL A 143 -6.72 7.00 -3.68
CA VAL A 143 -6.78 5.65 -3.10
C VAL A 143 -6.24 5.64 -1.67
N VAL A 144 -5.04 6.18 -1.44
CA VAL A 144 -4.41 6.18 -0.10
C VAL A 144 -5.27 6.94 0.92
N PRO A 145 -5.72 8.19 0.67
CA PRO A 145 -6.54 8.91 1.64
C PRO A 145 -7.84 8.17 1.98
N GLY A 146 -8.56 7.67 0.96
CA GLY A 146 -9.78 6.90 1.18
C GLY A 146 -9.55 5.61 1.96
N ALA A 147 -8.47 4.88 1.63
CA ALA A 147 -8.12 3.64 2.30
C ALA A 147 -7.71 3.89 3.77
N LEU A 148 -7.01 4.99 4.05
CA LEU A 148 -6.64 5.40 5.41
C LEU A 148 -7.87 5.80 6.25
N LEU A 149 -8.85 6.49 5.67
CA LEU A 149 -10.12 6.77 6.34
C LEU A 149 -10.88 5.48 6.67
N GLY A 150 -10.94 4.54 5.73
CA GLY A 150 -11.53 3.22 5.97
C GLY A 150 -10.82 2.45 7.08
N LEU A 151 -9.47 2.47 7.09
CA LEU A 151 -8.67 1.87 8.15
C LEU A 151 -8.97 2.52 9.51
N ALA A 152 -9.06 3.86 9.57
CA ALA A 152 -9.37 4.59 10.80
C ALA A 152 -10.74 4.21 11.34
N ALA A 153 -11.76 4.11 10.47
CA ALA A 153 -13.10 3.67 10.84
C ALA A 153 -13.10 2.24 11.42
N LEU A 154 -12.46 1.28 10.72
CA LEU A 154 -12.39 -0.11 11.18
C LEU A 154 -11.62 -0.26 12.50
N CYS A 155 -10.52 0.47 12.66
CA CYS A 155 -9.76 0.50 13.92
C CYS A 155 -10.58 1.11 15.05
N GLY A 156 -11.36 2.16 14.77
CA GLY A 156 -12.29 2.78 15.72
C GLY A 156 -13.34 1.78 16.21
N LEU A 157 -13.93 1.00 15.31
CA LEU A 157 -14.89 -0.06 15.65
C LEU A 157 -14.25 -1.17 16.50
N GLU A 158 -13.06 -1.65 16.15
CA GLU A 158 -12.36 -2.68 16.93
C GLU A 158 -12.03 -2.18 18.35
N LEU A 159 -11.55 -0.94 18.47
CA LEU A 159 -11.27 -0.31 19.77
C LEU A 159 -12.54 -0.09 20.59
N GLY A 160 -13.65 0.33 19.96
CA GLY A 160 -14.95 0.49 20.59
C GLY A 160 -15.48 -0.83 21.14
N GLY A 161 -15.45 -1.90 20.34
CA GLY A 161 -15.88 -3.24 20.75
C GLY A 161 -15.05 -3.79 21.92
N ARG A 162 -13.73 -3.54 21.93
CA ARG A 162 -12.85 -3.92 23.06
C ARG A 162 -13.20 -3.17 24.35
N ARG A 163 -13.58 -1.88 24.26
CA ARG A 163 -14.00 -1.09 25.43
C ARG A 163 -15.31 -1.61 26.02
N VAL A 164 -16.30 -1.88 25.18
CA VAL A 164 -17.60 -2.44 25.62
C VAL A 164 -17.41 -3.79 26.33
N ARG A 165 -16.56 -4.67 25.79
CA ARG A 165 -16.26 -5.97 26.42
C ARG A 165 -15.53 -5.87 27.77
N ARG A 166 -14.71 -4.83 27.97
CA ARG A 166 -13.97 -4.61 29.23
C ARG A 166 -14.78 -3.85 30.27
N GLY A 167 -15.76 -3.06 29.84
CA GLY A 167 -16.57 -2.22 30.72
C GLY A 167 -17.63 -2.98 31.51
N GLY A 168 -17.90 -4.25 31.19
CA GLY A 168 -19.01 -5.02 31.77
C GLY A 168 -20.35 -4.47 31.29
N TRP A 169 -21.21 -5.34 30.79
CA TRP A 169 -22.61 -4.97 30.61
C TRP A 169 -23.23 -4.87 32.02
N PRO A 170 -23.87 -3.76 32.41
CA PRO A 170 -24.46 -3.62 33.75
C PRO A 170 -25.71 -4.51 34.00
N TRP A 171 -25.96 -5.51 33.16
CA TRP A 171 -27.14 -6.39 33.21
C TRP A 171 -26.81 -7.88 33.01
N SER A 172 -25.64 -8.33 33.44
CA SER A 172 -25.32 -9.77 33.54
C SER A 172 -24.98 -10.15 34.97
#